data_AF-X1T1E6-F1
#
_entry.id   AF-X1T1E6-F1
#
_cell.length_a   1.000
_cell.length_b   1.000
_cell.length_c   1.000
_cell.angle_alpha   90.00
_cell.angle_beta   90.00
_cell.angle_gamma   90.00
#
_symmetry.space_group_name_H-M   'P 1'
#
loop_
_entity.id
_entity.type
_entity.pdbx_description
1 polymer ?
#
loop_
_entity_poly.entity_id
_entity_poly.type
_entity_poly.pdbx_seq_one_letter_code
_entity_poly.pdbx_strand_id
1 'polypeptide(L)' 'MTIDEAIHILTQHTTRIWPASDLNLRNANQLGIEALKRLKAGRLGYTESGLCSLPGETKD' A
#
# COMPACT_ATOMS: atom_id res chain seq x y z
N MET A 1 -12.91 -2.41 -11.51
CA MET A 1 -11.87 -2.74 -10.51
C MET A 1 -12.14 -1.94 -9.24
N THR A 2 -12.40 -2.63 -8.13
CA THR A 2 -12.57 -2.06 -6.78
C THR A 2 -11.21 -1.90 -6.08
N ILE A 3 -11.16 -1.11 -5.00
CA ILE A 3 -9.93 -0.97 -4.20
C ILE A 3 -9.53 -2.32 -3.56
N ASP A 4 -10.51 -3.12 -3.16
CA ASP A 4 -10.29 -4.46 -2.62
C ASP A 4 -9.68 -5.43 -3.65
N GLU A 5 -10.18 -5.40 -4.89
CA GLU A 5 -9.59 -6.17 -5.99
C GLU A 5 -8.14 -5.74 -6.26
N ALA A 6 -7.86 -4.44 -6.24
CA ALA A 6 -6.52 -3.91 -6.46
C ALA A 6 -5.52 -4.33 -5.36
N ILE A 7 -5.93 -4.27 -4.08
CA ILE A 7 -5.12 -4.72 -2.95
C ILE A 7 -4.84 -6.23 -3.05
N HIS A 8 -5.86 -7.02 -3.40
CA HIS A 8 -5.72 -8.46 -3.56
C HIS A 8 -4.70 -8.81 -4.64
N ILE A 9 -4.81 -8.20 -5.83
CA ILE A 9 -3.89 -8.41 -6.95
C ILE A 9 -2.46 -8.05 -6.54
N LEU A 10 -2.23 -6.87 -5.97
CA LEU A 10 -0.87 -6.45 -5.58
C LEU A 10 -0.26 -7.37 -4.52
N THR A 11 -1.05 -7.88 -3.58
CA THR A 11 -0.59 -8.84 -2.56
C THR A 11 -0.15 -10.16 -3.18
N GLN A 12 -0.90 -10.66 -4.18
CA GLN A 12 -0.51 -11.86 -4.94
C GLN A 12 0.80 -11.62 -5.72
N HIS A 13 0.95 -10.45 -6.34
CA HIS A 13 2.18 -10.12 -7.07
C HIS A 13 3.41 -10.06 -6.15
N THR A 14 3.28 -9.45 -4.96
CA THR A 14 4.39 -9.39 -3.97
C THR A 14 4.82 -10.77 -3.51
N THR A 15 3.89 -11.70 -3.33
CA THR A 15 4.16 -13.02 -2.74
C THR A 15 4.51 -14.10 -3.77
N ARG A 16 3.99 -14.01 -5.00
CA ARG A 16 4.08 -15.08 -6.01
C ARG A 16 4.83 -14.72 -7.28
N ILE A 17 4.86 -13.44 -7.66
CA ILE A 17 5.38 -13.03 -8.97
C ILE A 17 6.72 -12.31 -8.84
N TRP A 18 6.85 -11.42 -7.85
CA TRP A 18 8.13 -10.74 -7.62
C TRP A 18 9.10 -11.63 -6.86
N PRO A 19 10.28 -11.94 -7.45
CA PRO A 19 11.30 -12.72 -6.76
C PRO A 19 11.71 -12.02 -5.47
N ALA A 20 12.05 -12.80 -4.44
CA ALA A 20 12.51 -12.24 -3.16
C ALA A 20 13.77 -11.36 -3.30
N SER A 21 14.57 -11.59 -4.34
CA SER A 21 15.76 -10.81 -4.68
C SER A 21 15.44 -9.43 -5.25
N ASP A 22 14.24 -9.21 -5.79
CA ASP A 22 13.82 -7.92 -6.34
C ASP A 22 13.18 -7.05 -5.24
N LEU A 23 14.02 -6.67 -4.27
CA LEU A 23 13.63 -5.90 -3.10
C LEU A 23 12.96 -4.56 -3.47
N ASN A 24 13.44 -3.90 -4.54
CA ASN A 24 12.89 -2.63 -5.01
C ASN A 24 11.43 -2.78 -5.50
N LEU A 25 11.14 -3.82 -6.29
CA LEU A 25 9.79 -4.07 -6.79
C LEU A 25 8.85 -4.50 -5.67
N ARG A 26 9.31 -5.31 -4.72
CA ARG A 26 8.53 -5.70 -3.54
C ARG A 26 8.21 -4.52 -2.64
N ASN A 27 9.18 -3.62 -2.42
CA ASN A 27 8.99 -2.40 -1.63
C ASN A 27 8.01 -1.45 -2.30
N ALA A 28 8.15 -1.22 -3.62
CA ALA A 28 7.22 -0.40 -4.39
C ALA A 28 5.78 -0.96 -4.35
N ASN A 29 5.63 -2.27 -4.49
CA ASN A 29 4.33 -2.92 -4.37
C ASN A 29 3.73 -2.77 -2.97
N GLN A 30 4.54 -2.92 -1.92
CA GLN A 30 4.08 -2.77 -0.54
C GLN A 30 3.60 -1.33 -0.26
N LEU A 31 4.31 -0.33 -0.78
CA LEU A 31 3.88 1.07 -0.72
C LEU A 31 2.55 1.28 -1.43
N GLY A 32 2.37 0.70 -2.62
CA GLY A 32 1.10 0.75 -3.37
C GLY A 32 -0.08 0.13 -2.62
N ILE A 33 0.12 -1.03 -1.99
CA ILE A 33 -0.90 -1.69 -1.15
C ILE A 33 -1.32 -0.76 0.01
N GLU A 34 -0.35 -0.15 0.68
CA GLU A 34 -0.63 0.70 1.83
C GLU A 34 -1.33 2.00 1.44
N ALA A 35 -0.97 2.60 0.30
CA ALA A 35 -1.68 3.74 -0.26
C ALA A 35 -3.16 3.41 -0.58
N LEU A 36 -3.43 2.22 -1.13
CA LEU A 36 -4.80 1.78 -1.43
C LEU A 36 -5.63 1.55 -0.16
N LYS A 37 -5.06 0.96 0.89
CA LYS A 37 -5.74 0.84 2.20
C LYS A 37 -6.09 2.20 2.77
N ARG A 38 -5.18 3.16 2.67
CA ARG A 38 -5.38 4.54 3.09
C ARG A 38 -6.49 5.23 2.30
N LEU A 39 -6.52 5.08 0.98
CA LEU A 39 -7.62 5.58 0.13
C LEU A 39 -8.96 4.93 0.49
N LYS A 40 -8.97 3.63 0.81
CA LYS A 40 -10.16 2.92 1.29
C LYS A 40 -10.63 3.50 2.62
N ALA A 41 -9.72 3.73 3.58
CA ALA A 41 -10.04 4.29 4.88
C ALA A 41 -10.57 5.73 4.77
N GLY A 42 -9.94 6.58 3.94
CA GLY A 42 -10.40 7.95 3.68
C GLY A 42 -11.77 8.00 3.01
N ARG A 43 -12.06 7.08 2.07
CA ARG A 43 -13.40 6.93 1.47
C ARG A 43 -14.48 6.47 2.46
N LEU A 44 -14.09 5.79 3.53
CA LEU A 44 -15.00 5.30 4.58
C LEU A 44 -15.18 6.31 5.73
N GLY A 45 -14.64 7.53 5.61
CA GLY A 45 -14.83 8.60 6.60
C GLY A 45 -13.90 8.53 7.82
N TYR A 46 -12.80 7.78 7.76
CA TYR A 46 -11.76 7.87 8.78
C TYR A 46 -10.99 9.19 8.62
N THR A 47 -11.05 10.03 9.65
CA THR A 47 -10.44 11.36 9.70
C THR A 47 -8.91 11.28 9.60
N GLU A 48 -8.34 12.33 9.01
CA GLU A 48 -6.96 12.49 8.51
C GLU A 48 -5.81 12.12 9.48
N SER A 49 -6.09 11.89 10.75
CA SER A 49 -5.07 11.51 11.75
C SER A 49 -4.46 10.11 11.54
N GLY A 50 -5.11 9.23 10.78
CA GLY A 50 -4.58 7.89 10.47
C GLY A 50 -3.74 7.81 9.18
N LEU A 51 -3.68 8.90 8.40
CA LEU A 51 -3.11 8.89 7.04
C LEU A 51 -1.67 9.44 6.98
N CYS A 52 -1.30 10.34 7.89
CA CYS A 52 -0.02 11.10 7.87
C CYS A 52 1.16 10.39 8.56
N SER A 53 1.35 9.10 8.33
CA SER A 53 2.60 8.45 8.75
C SER A 53 3.00 7.44 7.70
N LEU A 54 3.56 7.94 6.59
CA LEU A 54 4.34 7.09 5.70
C LEU A 54 5.67 6.78 6.39
N PRO A 55 6.12 5.51 6.40
CA PRO A 55 7.48 5.21 6.83
C PRO A 55 8.45 5.93 5.88
N GLY A 56 9.18 6.91 6.41
CA GLY A 56 10.08 7.78 5.64
C GLY A 56 9.72 9.27 5.63
N GLU A 57 8.55 9.66 6.16
CA GLU A 57 8.27 11.08 6.42
C GLU A 57 9.04 11.52 7.68
N THR A 58 10.21 12.11 7.47
CA THR A 58 10.88 12.93 8.48
C THR A 58 9.96 14.09 8.83
N LYS A 59 9.53 14.15 10.08
CA LYS A 59 9.03 15.39 10.67
C LYS A 59 10.24 16.31 10.79
N ASP A 60 10.21 17.44 10.11
CA ASP A 60 11.13 18.56 10.33
C ASP A 60 11.15 18.97 11.81
#